data_AF-A0A0P9JXL4-F1
#
_entry.id   AF-A0A0P9JXL4-F1
#
_cell.length_a   1.000
_cell.length_b   1.000
_cell.length_c   1.000
_cell.angle_alpha   90.00
_cell.angle_beta   90.00
_cell.angle_gamma   90.00
#
_symmetry.space_group_name_H-M   'P 1'
#
loop_
_entity.id
_entity.type
_entity.pdbx_description
1 polymer ?
#
loop_
_entity_poly.entity_id
_entity_poly.type
_entity_poly.pdbx_seq_one_letter_code
_entity_poly.pdbx_strand_id
1 'polypeptide(L)'
;MPFNLRPFGLFFIATMVLSGCGDTPWYEKDTDGDDILDVIDDYPFDVTKHHYPVFIEQEPNDNPGIATPAKLDDGFIAAGTISSRVDKGDLFGFDASEGTMITAFFTTQAERFSPQVYISNADGLVIDSYVMKPFSKDGTYVVHFQLFKAGRYQLSVMDNNYAGGDDLSYKITVFHDTDVDAFDDRKERRLLSDVNKNDQDNDGIIDGLEYLLADPVKLLDVDNDGQFNWQDDDSDGDGTTDKQEGKQDKNNNGRPDFLEKN
;
A
#
# COMPACT_ATOMS: atom_id res chain seq x y z
N MET A 1 -33.31 66.56 -4.09
CA MET A 1 -33.51 65.10 -3.91
C MET A 1 -32.17 64.50 -3.53
N PRO A 2 -31.95 64.14 -2.26
CA PRO A 2 -30.73 63.47 -1.82
C PRO A 2 -30.93 61.95 -1.89
N PHE A 3 -29.99 61.21 -2.50
CA PHE A 3 -29.98 59.75 -2.45
C PHE A 3 -28.72 59.26 -1.73
N ASN A 4 -28.95 58.96 -0.44
CA ASN A 4 -28.42 57.88 0.37
C ASN A 4 -27.03 57.30 0.06
N LEU A 5 -26.07 57.68 0.90
CA LEU A 5 -24.96 56.83 1.31
C LEU A 5 -25.54 55.58 2.01
N ARG A 6 -25.24 54.39 1.50
CA ARG A 6 -25.48 53.12 2.21
C ARG A 6 -24.30 52.85 3.17
N PRO A 7 -24.56 52.32 4.38
CA PRO A 7 -23.53 52.10 5.38
C PRO A 7 -22.72 50.83 5.10
N PHE A 8 -21.49 50.85 5.60
CA PHE A 8 -20.58 49.72 5.75
C PHE A 8 -21.30 48.46 6.25
N GLY A 9 -21.21 47.38 5.49
CA GLY A 9 -21.52 46.04 5.97
C GLY A 9 -20.41 45.58 6.91
N LEU A 10 -20.77 45.39 8.18
CA LEU A 10 -19.98 44.68 9.19
C LEU A 10 -19.52 43.33 8.61
N PHE A 11 -18.20 43.12 8.55
CA PHE A 11 -17.65 41.77 8.51
C PHE A 11 -18.02 41.09 9.83
N PHE A 12 -18.90 40.10 9.78
CA PHE A 12 -19.02 39.14 10.87
C PHE A 12 -17.75 38.28 10.85
N ILE A 13 -16.80 38.60 11.72
CA ILE A 13 -15.81 37.62 12.17
C ILE A 13 -16.61 36.65 13.03
N ALA A 14 -16.94 35.49 12.48
CA ALA A 14 -17.42 34.38 13.27
C ALA A 14 -16.22 33.85 14.07
N THR A 15 -15.98 34.46 15.23
CA THR A 15 -15.16 33.86 16.27
C THR A 15 -15.99 32.70 16.86
N MET A 16 -15.91 31.53 16.24
CA MET A 16 -16.33 30.30 16.88
C MET A 16 -15.20 29.85 17.80
N VAL A 17 -15.29 30.26 19.05
CA VAL A 17 -14.65 29.52 20.15
C VAL A 17 -15.61 28.40 20.51
N LEU A 18 -15.35 27.20 20.00
CA LEU A 18 -15.90 25.96 20.54
C LEU A 18 -14.79 25.33 21.38
N SER A 19 -14.93 25.46 22.70
CA SER A 19 -14.12 24.72 23.65
C SER A 19 -14.72 23.32 23.82
N GLY A 20 -13.94 22.29 23.52
CA GLY A 20 -14.18 20.91 23.96
C GLY A 20 -14.60 19.92 22.87
N CYS A 21 -13.74 19.67 21.90
CA CYS A 21 -13.68 18.40 21.18
C CYS A 21 -12.19 18.21 20.87
N GLY A 22 -11.54 17.20 21.45
CA GLY A 22 -10.21 16.83 20.97
C GLY A 22 -10.37 16.48 19.51
N ASP A 23 -9.55 17.04 18.63
CA ASP A 23 -9.53 16.64 17.24
C ASP A 23 -9.43 15.10 17.22
N THR A 24 -10.33 14.44 16.50
CA THR A 24 -10.24 12.99 16.30
C THR A 24 -8.81 12.70 15.84
N PRO A 25 -8.07 11.79 16.51
CA PRO A 25 -6.75 11.40 16.06
C PRO A 25 -6.82 11.09 14.58
N TRP A 26 -5.80 11.50 13.82
CA TRP A 26 -5.90 11.47 12.38
C TRP A 26 -6.13 10.02 11.86
N TYR A 27 -5.70 9.00 12.61
CA TYR A 27 -5.89 7.58 12.27
C TYR A 27 -7.33 7.10 12.48
N GLU A 28 -8.16 7.86 13.20
CA GLU A 28 -9.59 7.62 13.38
C GLU A 28 -10.44 8.41 12.38
N LYS A 29 -9.82 9.06 11.39
CA LYS A 29 -10.57 9.76 10.34
C LYS A 29 -11.16 8.75 9.37
N ASP A 30 -12.41 9.02 9.02
CA ASP A 30 -13.17 8.44 7.91
C ASP A 30 -13.64 9.65 7.10
N THR A 31 -13.06 9.81 5.91
CA THR A 31 -13.21 11.04 5.12
C THR A 31 -14.44 11.06 4.26
N ASP A 32 -14.73 9.92 3.65
CA ASP A 32 -15.82 9.78 2.70
C ASP A 32 -17.11 9.32 3.37
N GLY A 33 -17.04 8.95 4.65
CA GLY A 33 -18.17 8.70 5.55
C GLY A 33 -18.79 7.33 5.32
N ASP A 34 -17.96 6.33 5.04
CA ASP A 34 -18.37 4.95 4.79
C ASP A 34 -18.27 4.02 6.01
N ASP A 35 -17.92 4.58 7.18
CA ASP A 35 -17.64 3.90 8.44
C ASP A 35 -16.37 3.02 8.41
N ILE A 36 -15.43 3.28 7.50
CA ILE A 36 -14.11 2.66 7.41
C ILE A 36 -13.03 3.74 7.60
N LEU A 37 -12.04 3.45 8.45
CA LEU A 37 -10.97 4.41 8.71
C LEU A 37 -10.05 4.52 7.50
N ASP A 38 -9.65 5.76 7.17
CA ASP A 38 -8.76 6.09 6.06
C ASP A 38 -7.50 5.19 6.02
N VAL A 39 -6.97 4.84 7.19
CA VAL A 39 -5.75 4.03 7.37
C VAL A 39 -5.88 2.57 6.93
N ILE A 40 -7.10 2.04 6.83
CA ILE A 40 -7.39 0.65 6.43
C ILE A 40 -8.30 0.56 5.21
N ASP A 41 -8.70 1.69 4.65
CA ASP A 41 -9.53 1.76 3.45
C ASP A 41 -8.66 1.81 2.18
N ASP A 42 -8.94 0.95 1.22
CA ASP A 42 -8.28 0.99 -0.09
C ASP A 42 -8.79 2.16 -0.96
N TYR A 43 -9.92 2.77 -0.59
CA TYR A 43 -10.56 3.85 -1.34
C TYR A 43 -10.99 5.04 -0.44
N PRO A 44 -10.08 5.70 0.29
CA PRO A 44 -10.39 6.70 1.33
C PRO A 44 -10.98 8.05 0.83
N PHE A 45 -11.46 8.07 -0.41
CA PHE A 45 -12.09 9.20 -1.08
C PHE A 45 -13.35 8.79 -1.87
N ASP A 46 -13.80 7.54 -1.79
CA ASP A 46 -14.92 6.98 -2.55
C ASP A 46 -15.79 6.09 -1.66
N VAL A 47 -16.79 6.71 -1.03
CA VAL A 47 -17.82 6.08 -0.15
C VAL A 47 -18.52 4.84 -0.73
N THR A 48 -18.36 4.55 -2.02
CA THR A 48 -18.96 3.39 -2.69
C THR A 48 -18.03 2.18 -2.82
N LYS A 49 -16.75 2.32 -2.43
CA LYS A 49 -15.72 1.29 -2.51
C LYS A 49 -14.89 1.29 -1.24
N HIS A 50 -14.41 0.11 -0.84
CA HIS A 50 -13.71 -0.09 0.43
C HIS A 50 -12.47 -0.97 0.30
N HIS A 51 -12.51 -1.87 -0.69
CA HIS A 51 -11.52 -2.90 -0.91
C HIS A 51 -11.25 -3.05 -2.38
N TYR A 52 -9.99 -3.29 -2.71
CA TYR A 52 -9.60 -3.57 -4.08
C TYR A 52 -10.41 -4.72 -4.69
N PRO A 53 -10.79 -4.63 -5.97
CA PRO A 53 -11.50 -5.70 -6.65
C PRO A 53 -10.62 -6.96 -6.69
N VAL A 54 -11.20 -8.09 -6.28
CA VAL A 54 -10.53 -9.39 -6.32
C VAL A 54 -10.80 -10.06 -7.67
N PHE A 55 -9.75 -10.28 -8.44
CA PHE A 55 -9.76 -11.11 -9.64
C PHE A 55 -9.26 -12.51 -9.27
N ILE A 56 -10.16 -13.47 -9.34
CA ILE A 56 -9.86 -14.89 -9.10
C ILE A 56 -9.41 -15.51 -10.43
N GLU A 57 -8.35 -16.32 -10.38
CA GLU A 57 -7.83 -17.06 -11.52
C GLU A 57 -8.92 -17.86 -12.27
N GLN A 58 -8.73 -18.03 -13.58
CA GLN A 58 -9.61 -18.84 -14.42
C GLN A 58 -8.79 -19.72 -15.35
N GLU A 59 -8.62 -20.97 -14.92
CA GLU A 59 -7.89 -21.99 -15.66
C GLU A 59 -8.57 -22.35 -17.00
N PRO A 60 -7.81 -22.50 -18.12
CA PRO A 60 -6.38 -22.29 -18.24
C PRO A 60 -5.99 -20.81 -18.38
N ASN A 61 -4.94 -20.38 -17.68
CA ASN A 61 -4.43 -18.99 -17.71
C ASN A 61 -2.89 -18.89 -17.80
N ASP A 62 -2.19 -19.98 -18.12
CA ASP A 62 -0.72 -20.03 -18.15
C ASP A 62 -0.06 -19.32 -19.33
N ASN A 63 -0.86 -18.73 -20.24
CA ASN A 63 -0.35 -18.09 -21.46
C ASN A 63 -0.93 -16.68 -21.65
N PRO A 64 -0.14 -15.72 -22.20
CA PRO A 64 -0.56 -14.33 -22.36
C PRO A 64 -1.91 -14.12 -23.05
N GLY A 65 -2.22 -14.97 -24.05
CA GLY A 65 -3.45 -14.88 -24.84
C GLY A 65 -4.72 -15.38 -24.13
N ILE A 66 -4.58 -16.05 -22.97
CA ILE A 66 -5.68 -16.59 -22.16
C ILE A 66 -5.56 -16.17 -20.68
N ALA A 67 -4.71 -15.18 -20.38
CA ALA A 67 -4.54 -14.67 -19.03
C ALA A 67 -5.88 -14.23 -18.42
N THR A 68 -6.06 -14.47 -17.12
CA THR A 68 -7.22 -14.03 -16.36
C THR A 68 -7.38 -12.51 -16.50
N PRO A 69 -8.52 -12.00 -16.98
CA PRO A 69 -8.69 -10.57 -17.21
C PRO A 69 -8.82 -9.81 -15.88
N ALA A 70 -7.84 -8.97 -15.59
CA ALA A 70 -7.82 -8.03 -14.49
C ALA A 70 -7.85 -6.59 -15.02
N LYS A 71 -8.00 -5.62 -14.10
CA LYS A 71 -7.90 -4.20 -14.38
C LYS A 71 -7.07 -3.54 -13.29
N LEU A 72 -6.11 -2.73 -13.70
CA LEU A 72 -5.30 -1.99 -12.74
C LEU A 72 -6.13 -0.87 -12.10
N ASP A 73 -6.82 -0.04 -12.88
CA ASP A 73 -7.61 1.11 -12.38
C ASP A 73 -6.88 1.83 -11.21
N ASP A 74 -7.38 1.74 -9.97
CA ASP A 74 -6.73 2.26 -8.75
C ASP A 74 -5.82 1.24 -8.06
N GLY A 75 -6.06 -0.04 -8.29
CA GLY A 75 -5.39 -1.20 -7.70
C GLY A 75 -6.30 -2.43 -7.80
N PHE A 76 -5.76 -3.62 -7.55
CA PHE A 76 -6.51 -4.87 -7.56
C PHE A 76 -5.87 -5.97 -6.72
N ILE A 77 -6.62 -7.02 -6.44
CA ILE A 77 -6.10 -8.25 -5.82
C ILE A 77 -6.20 -9.39 -6.84
N ALA A 78 -5.07 -9.99 -7.20
CA ALA A 78 -5.05 -11.28 -7.90
C ALA A 78 -5.08 -12.41 -6.86
N ALA A 79 -5.98 -13.37 -7.01
CA ALA A 79 -6.08 -14.52 -6.12
C ALA A 79 -6.16 -15.81 -6.92
N GLY A 80 -5.42 -16.82 -6.48
CA GLY A 80 -5.31 -18.06 -7.21
C GLY A 80 -4.61 -19.16 -6.42
N THR A 81 -4.33 -20.27 -7.08
CA THR A 81 -3.67 -21.46 -6.55
C THR A 81 -2.91 -22.14 -7.68
N ILE A 82 -1.61 -22.34 -7.47
CA ILE A 82 -0.83 -23.20 -8.37
C ILE A 82 -1.28 -24.65 -8.16
N SER A 83 -2.32 -25.05 -8.88
CA SER A 83 -3.22 -26.15 -8.52
C SER A 83 -2.60 -27.53 -8.73
N SER A 84 -1.64 -27.63 -9.65
CA SER A 84 -1.07 -28.91 -10.04
C SER A 84 0.32 -28.79 -10.66
N ARG A 85 0.96 -29.92 -10.94
CA ARG A 85 2.26 -29.94 -11.63
C ARG A 85 2.20 -29.48 -13.08
N VAL A 86 1.00 -29.46 -13.68
CA VAL A 86 0.82 -29.08 -15.09
C VAL A 86 0.40 -27.62 -15.24
N ASP A 87 -0.15 -27.04 -14.18
CA ASP A 87 -0.25 -25.60 -14.01
C ASP A 87 1.17 -25.06 -13.84
N LYS A 88 1.61 -24.31 -14.86
CA LYS A 88 2.96 -23.75 -14.95
C LYS A 88 3.02 -22.32 -14.47
N GLY A 89 1.90 -21.77 -14.04
CA GLY A 89 1.79 -20.43 -13.52
C GLY A 89 0.50 -19.77 -13.97
N ASP A 90 0.14 -18.76 -13.21
CA ASP A 90 -1.08 -18.00 -13.41
C ASP A 90 -0.77 -16.62 -13.94
N LEU A 91 -1.39 -16.24 -15.06
CA LEU A 91 -1.28 -14.89 -15.60
C LEU A 91 -2.56 -14.10 -15.36
N PHE A 92 -2.41 -12.88 -14.86
CA PHE A 92 -3.46 -11.87 -14.73
C PHE A 92 -3.14 -10.71 -15.67
N GLY A 93 -3.94 -10.56 -16.72
CA GLY A 93 -3.72 -9.54 -17.73
C GLY A 93 -4.42 -8.23 -17.39
N PHE A 94 -3.71 -7.11 -17.43
CA PHE A 94 -4.24 -5.76 -17.21
C PHE A 94 -3.60 -4.75 -18.18
N ASP A 95 -4.24 -3.61 -18.35
CA ASP A 95 -3.71 -2.50 -19.16
C ASP A 95 -3.09 -1.45 -18.24
N ALA A 96 -1.96 -0.89 -18.65
CA ALA A 96 -1.24 0.15 -17.93
C ALA A 96 -0.90 1.33 -18.85
N SER A 97 -0.74 2.50 -18.25
CA SER A 97 -0.30 3.71 -18.96
C SER A 97 1.22 3.78 -19.03
N GLU A 98 1.74 4.67 -19.88
CA GLU A 98 3.18 4.90 -19.98
C GLU A 98 3.72 5.45 -18.67
N GLY A 99 4.77 4.81 -18.14
CA GLY A 99 5.45 5.24 -16.93
C GLY A 99 4.73 4.85 -15.63
N THR A 100 3.71 3.98 -15.69
CA THR A 100 3.06 3.44 -14.49
C THR A 100 4.08 2.70 -13.61
N MET A 101 4.12 3.05 -12.32
CA MET A 101 4.87 2.34 -11.29
C MET A 101 3.88 1.66 -10.36
N ILE A 102 4.11 0.39 -10.08
CA ILE A 102 3.25 -0.41 -9.20
C ILE A 102 4.08 -1.19 -8.20
N THR A 103 3.52 -1.38 -7.01
CA THR A 103 4.00 -2.35 -6.03
C THR A 103 3.00 -3.49 -5.87
N ALA A 104 3.53 -4.68 -5.63
CA ALA A 104 2.76 -5.90 -5.46
C ALA A 104 3.15 -6.62 -4.17
N PHE A 105 2.17 -6.80 -3.29
CA PHE A 105 2.26 -7.55 -2.04
C PHE A 105 1.77 -8.97 -2.23
N PHE A 106 2.69 -9.92 -2.27
CA PHE A 106 2.37 -11.35 -2.33
C PHE A 106 2.23 -11.93 -0.92
N THR A 107 1.18 -12.71 -0.71
CA THR A 107 0.95 -13.46 0.53
C THR A 107 0.54 -14.90 0.21
N THR A 108 1.04 -15.84 1.02
CA THR A 108 0.64 -17.25 0.99
C THR A 108 0.76 -17.85 2.39
N GLN A 109 -0.02 -18.89 2.67
CA GLN A 109 0.09 -19.68 3.90
C GLN A 109 0.91 -20.98 3.70
N ALA A 110 1.31 -21.28 2.46
CA ALA A 110 2.04 -22.50 2.15
C ALA A 110 3.55 -22.31 2.31
N GLU A 111 4.10 -22.82 3.41
CA GLU A 111 5.56 -22.77 3.69
C GLU A 111 6.42 -23.43 2.59
N ARG A 112 5.86 -24.43 1.89
CA ARG A 112 6.56 -25.14 0.80
C ARG A 112 6.51 -24.41 -0.54
N PHE A 113 5.72 -23.33 -0.65
CA PHE A 113 5.62 -22.55 -1.88
C PHE A 113 6.93 -21.80 -2.09
N SER A 114 7.56 -21.97 -3.25
CA SER A 114 8.68 -21.13 -3.68
C SER A 114 8.22 -20.19 -4.81
N PRO A 115 7.49 -19.11 -4.47
CA PRO A 115 6.89 -18.25 -5.47
C PRO A 115 7.93 -17.46 -6.26
N GLN A 116 7.70 -17.35 -7.57
CA GLN A 116 8.31 -16.36 -8.44
C GLN A 116 7.20 -15.53 -9.07
N VAL A 117 7.40 -14.21 -9.05
CA VAL A 117 6.48 -13.25 -9.67
C VAL A 117 7.23 -12.48 -10.75
N TYR A 118 6.59 -12.26 -11.88
CA TYR A 118 7.17 -11.49 -12.98
C TYR A 118 6.09 -10.72 -13.74
N ILE A 119 6.50 -9.65 -14.42
CA ILE A 119 5.66 -8.91 -15.34
C ILE A 119 6.11 -9.24 -16.77
N SER A 120 5.15 -9.56 -17.63
CA SER A 120 5.37 -9.72 -19.07
C SER A 120 4.48 -8.78 -19.88
N ASN A 121 4.85 -8.54 -21.14
CA ASN A 121 4.03 -7.80 -22.09
C ASN A 121 3.01 -8.70 -22.80
N ALA A 122 2.13 -8.10 -23.61
CA ALA A 122 1.14 -8.79 -24.45
C ALA A 122 1.65 -10.03 -25.21
N ASP A 123 2.92 -10.04 -25.64
CA ASP A 123 3.55 -11.13 -26.40
C ASP A 123 4.17 -12.22 -25.50
N GLY A 124 4.14 -12.04 -24.17
CA GLY A 124 4.77 -12.92 -23.18
C GLY A 124 6.25 -12.66 -22.94
N LEU A 125 6.80 -11.56 -23.47
CA LEU A 125 8.17 -11.17 -23.15
C LEU A 125 8.22 -10.65 -21.72
N VAL A 126 9.00 -11.32 -20.87
CA VAL A 126 9.26 -10.89 -19.49
C VAL A 126 9.99 -9.55 -19.51
N ILE A 127 9.42 -8.58 -18.82
CA ILE A 127 9.96 -7.22 -18.66
C ILE A 127 10.80 -7.16 -17.39
N ASP A 128 10.29 -7.75 -16.31
CA ASP A 128 10.99 -7.82 -15.04
C ASP A 128 10.54 -9.06 -14.25
N SER A 129 11.41 -9.57 -13.38
CA SER A 129 11.16 -10.79 -12.62
C SER A 129 11.89 -10.82 -11.29
N TYR A 130 11.23 -11.32 -10.26
CA TYR A 130 11.77 -11.41 -8.91
C TYR A 130 11.66 -12.83 -8.37
N VAL A 131 12.78 -13.36 -7.88
CA VAL A 131 12.76 -14.52 -6.97
C VAL A 131 12.59 -13.96 -5.56
N MET A 132 11.42 -14.20 -4.99
CA MET A 132 11.00 -13.45 -3.81
C MET A 132 11.76 -13.92 -2.56
N LYS A 133 12.25 -12.96 -1.76
CA LYS A 133 12.77 -13.20 -0.41
C LYS A 133 11.78 -12.59 0.59
N PRO A 134 11.44 -13.29 1.69
CA PRO A 134 10.42 -12.82 2.61
C PRO A 134 10.85 -11.48 3.22
N PHE A 135 9.94 -10.51 3.18
CA PHE A 135 10.09 -9.18 3.76
C PHE A 135 9.82 -9.20 5.26
N SER A 136 8.81 -9.98 5.68
CA SER A 136 8.51 -10.25 7.09
C SER A 136 8.64 -11.74 7.42
N LYS A 137 8.61 -12.08 8.71
CA LYS A 137 8.60 -13.49 9.18
C LYS A 137 7.33 -14.25 8.75
N ASP A 138 6.32 -13.55 8.23
CA ASP A 138 4.96 -14.06 8.00
C ASP A 138 4.73 -14.49 6.54
N GLY A 139 5.77 -14.44 5.71
CA GLY A 139 5.68 -14.83 4.30
C GLY A 139 5.10 -13.75 3.38
N THR A 140 5.16 -12.48 3.79
CA THR A 140 4.87 -11.34 2.91
C THR A 140 6.08 -11.06 2.02
N TYR A 141 5.84 -10.84 0.74
CA TYR A 141 6.87 -10.46 -0.21
C TYR A 141 6.42 -9.21 -0.97
N VAL A 142 7.34 -8.26 -1.12
CA VAL A 142 7.08 -6.98 -1.78
C VAL A 142 7.97 -6.89 -3.02
N VAL A 143 7.37 -6.59 -4.16
CA VAL A 143 8.08 -6.37 -5.43
C VAL A 143 7.49 -5.15 -6.12
N HIS A 144 8.34 -4.40 -6.82
CA HIS A 144 7.94 -3.24 -7.59
C HIS A 144 8.13 -3.49 -9.08
N PHE A 145 7.34 -2.83 -9.91
CA PHE A 145 7.46 -2.92 -11.37
C PHE A 145 7.30 -1.55 -12.02
N GLN A 146 8.20 -1.24 -12.94
CA GLN A 146 8.11 -0.05 -13.77
C GLN A 146 7.64 -0.39 -15.19
N LEU A 147 6.47 0.12 -15.56
CA LEU A 147 5.81 -0.15 -16.84
C LEU A 147 6.07 1.01 -17.82
N PHE A 148 7.24 0.96 -18.47
CA PHE A 148 7.76 2.06 -19.31
C PHE A 148 6.92 2.43 -20.54
N LYS A 149 5.94 1.61 -20.94
CA LYS A 149 5.15 1.85 -22.15
C LYS A 149 3.68 1.60 -21.86
N ALA A 150 2.81 2.41 -22.44
CA ALA A 150 1.38 2.10 -22.42
C ALA A 150 1.12 0.78 -23.16
N GLY A 151 0.29 -0.09 -22.58
CA GLY A 151 -0.06 -1.36 -23.20
C GLY A 151 -0.63 -2.40 -22.24
N ARG A 152 -0.81 -3.60 -22.78
CA ARG A 152 -1.26 -4.78 -22.05
C ARG A 152 -0.07 -5.49 -21.43
N TYR A 153 -0.18 -5.79 -20.14
CA TYR A 153 0.78 -6.52 -19.33
C TYR A 153 0.11 -7.74 -18.69
N GLN A 154 0.93 -8.68 -18.21
CA GLN A 154 0.51 -9.77 -17.36
C GLN A 154 1.37 -9.82 -16.11
N LEU A 155 0.70 -9.79 -14.95
CA LEU A 155 1.29 -10.24 -13.70
C LEU A 155 1.22 -11.75 -13.67
N SER A 156 2.38 -12.39 -13.50
CA SER A 156 2.51 -13.83 -13.53
C SER A 156 3.00 -14.37 -12.20
N VAL A 157 2.45 -15.49 -11.76
CA VAL A 157 2.84 -16.21 -10.55
C VAL A 157 3.20 -17.64 -10.91
N MET A 158 4.27 -18.18 -10.34
CA MET A 158 4.63 -19.59 -10.52
C MET A 158 5.36 -20.15 -9.30
N ASP A 159 5.41 -21.48 -9.20
CA ASP A 159 6.20 -22.19 -8.20
C ASP A 159 7.52 -22.69 -8.80
N ASN A 160 8.66 -22.22 -8.27
CA ASN A 160 9.99 -22.66 -8.71
C ASN A 160 10.25 -24.14 -8.46
N ASN A 161 9.50 -24.77 -7.55
CA ASN A 161 9.59 -26.21 -7.30
C ASN A 161 8.78 -27.04 -8.31
N TYR A 162 7.96 -26.40 -9.14
CA TYR A 162 7.02 -27.06 -10.07
C TYR A 162 6.14 -28.11 -9.38
N ALA A 163 5.83 -27.89 -8.11
CA ALA A 163 5.20 -28.90 -7.27
C ALA A 163 3.70 -28.95 -7.50
N GLY A 164 3.04 -27.79 -7.56
CA GLY A 164 1.59 -27.67 -7.59
C GLY A 164 0.92 -28.19 -6.31
N GLY A 165 -0.37 -27.91 -6.17
CA GLY A 165 -1.27 -28.48 -5.16
C GLY A 165 -2.21 -27.43 -4.57
N ASP A 166 -3.38 -27.87 -4.12
CA ASP A 166 -4.45 -27.03 -3.58
C ASP A 166 -4.02 -26.11 -2.42
N ASP A 167 -2.91 -26.41 -1.75
CA ASP A 167 -2.35 -25.58 -0.67
C ASP A 167 -1.52 -24.39 -1.18
N LEU A 168 -1.00 -24.42 -2.42
CA LEU A 168 -0.22 -23.33 -3.03
C LEU A 168 -1.10 -22.13 -3.47
N SER A 169 -2.04 -21.78 -2.61
CA SER A 169 -2.90 -20.62 -2.76
C SER A 169 -2.14 -19.33 -2.45
N TYR A 170 -2.52 -18.26 -3.13
CA TYR A 170 -1.89 -16.95 -2.97
C TYR A 170 -2.88 -15.81 -3.15
N LYS A 171 -2.49 -14.65 -2.63
CA LYS A 171 -3.07 -13.35 -2.97
C LYS A 171 -1.96 -12.37 -3.28
N ILE A 172 -2.19 -11.54 -4.30
CA ILE A 172 -1.31 -10.43 -4.66
C ILE A 172 -2.12 -9.16 -4.71
N THR A 173 -1.87 -8.25 -3.78
CA THR A 173 -2.43 -6.90 -3.83
C THR A 173 -1.49 -6.03 -4.66
N VAL A 174 -2.03 -5.36 -5.67
CA VAL A 174 -1.29 -4.50 -6.60
C VAL A 174 -1.88 -3.10 -6.57
N PHE A 175 -1.04 -2.08 -6.44
CA PHE A 175 -1.45 -0.68 -6.42
C PHE A 175 -0.40 0.21 -7.07
N HIS A 176 -0.76 1.47 -7.36
CA HIS A 176 0.18 2.47 -7.85
C HIS A 176 1.07 2.96 -6.71
N ASP A 177 2.37 3.05 -6.99
CA ASP A 177 3.40 3.41 -6.02
C ASP A 177 4.50 4.18 -6.78
N THR A 178 4.40 5.51 -6.76
CA THR A 178 5.14 6.43 -7.64
C THR A 178 6.61 6.59 -7.22
N ASP A 179 6.92 6.52 -5.94
CA ASP A 179 8.28 6.66 -5.40
C ASP A 179 8.90 5.34 -4.93
N VAL A 180 8.15 4.24 -5.04
CA VAL A 180 8.60 2.86 -4.91
C VAL A 180 9.03 2.55 -3.48
N ASP A 181 8.19 2.91 -2.53
CA ASP A 181 8.41 2.76 -1.10
C ASP A 181 7.48 1.72 -0.44
N ALA A 182 6.59 1.12 -1.24
CA ALA A 182 5.55 0.17 -0.84
C ALA A 182 4.38 0.78 -0.06
N PHE A 183 4.19 2.10 -0.16
CA PHE A 183 3.00 2.84 0.25
C PHE A 183 2.14 3.14 -0.98
N ASP A 184 0.84 3.05 -0.83
CA ASP A 184 -0.12 3.27 -1.91
C ASP A 184 -0.33 4.76 -2.15
N ASP A 185 -0.11 5.24 -3.38
CA ASP A 185 -0.31 6.62 -3.84
C ASP A 185 -1.60 7.29 -3.32
N ARG A 186 -2.69 6.53 -3.21
CA ARG A 186 -3.98 7.04 -2.74
C ARG A 186 -3.97 7.18 -1.22
N LYS A 187 -3.41 6.20 -0.51
CA LYS A 187 -3.27 6.24 0.94
C LYS A 187 -2.29 7.33 1.36
N GLU A 188 -1.15 7.46 0.69
CA GLU A 188 -0.17 8.53 0.94
C GLU A 188 -0.82 9.92 0.89
N ARG A 189 -1.55 10.23 -0.19
CA ARG A 189 -2.28 11.51 -0.33
C ARG A 189 -3.22 11.79 0.82
N ARG A 190 -3.81 10.74 1.40
CA ARG A 190 -4.75 10.84 2.49
C ARG A 190 -4.06 10.97 3.84
N LEU A 191 -2.99 10.21 4.01
CA LEU A 191 -2.20 10.07 5.23
C LEU A 191 -1.00 11.03 5.24
N LEU A 192 -1.00 12.03 4.35
CA LEU A 192 -0.05 13.14 4.33
C LEU A 192 1.42 12.72 4.09
N SER A 193 1.65 11.52 3.56
CA SER A 193 2.93 11.16 2.94
C SER A 193 3.00 11.75 1.52
N ASP A 194 4.21 12.11 1.08
CA ASP A 194 4.48 12.68 -0.24
C ASP A 194 4.73 11.56 -1.25
N VAL A 195 3.77 11.37 -2.16
CA VAL A 195 3.80 10.40 -3.28
C VAL A 195 5.02 10.45 -4.22
N ASN A 196 5.98 11.35 -3.99
CA ASN A 196 7.22 11.47 -4.75
C ASN A 196 8.47 11.34 -3.88
N LYS A 197 8.34 11.04 -2.58
CA LYS A 197 9.42 11.03 -1.60
C LYS A 197 9.22 9.88 -0.59
N ASN A 198 9.96 8.81 -0.84
CA ASN A 198 9.92 7.56 -0.09
C ASN A 198 10.45 7.56 1.36
N ASP A 199 10.85 8.70 1.88
CA ASP A 199 11.50 8.86 3.20
C ASP A 199 11.32 10.33 3.57
N GLN A 200 10.13 10.70 4.06
CA GLN A 200 9.67 12.08 4.14
C GLN A 200 10.39 12.91 5.21
N ASP A 201 10.77 12.33 6.35
CA ASP A 201 11.58 12.99 7.40
C ASP A 201 13.11 12.87 7.17
N ASN A 202 13.57 11.97 6.31
CA ASN A 202 14.98 11.68 6.00
C ASN A 202 15.76 10.99 7.14
N ASP A 203 15.07 10.20 7.96
CA ASP A 203 15.68 9.43 9.03
C ASP A 203 16.42 8.18 8.49
N GLY A 204 16.04 7.67 7.31
CA GLY A 204 16.61 6.51 6.62
C GLY A 204 15.80 5.21 6.74
N ILE A 205 14.63 5.28 7.37
CA ILE A 205 13.50 4.36 7.25
C ILE A 205 12.62 4.92 6.10
N ILE A 206 11.85 4.08 5.42
CA ILE A 206 11.03 4.53 4.27
C ILE A 206 9.57 4.58 4.72
N ASP A 207 8.78 5.53 4.24
CA ASP A 207 7.42 5.79 4.74
C ASP A 207 6.54 4.53 4.70
N GLY A 208 6.54 3.81 3.57
CA GLY A 208 5.81 2.55 3.42
C GLY A 208 6.23 1.45 4.40
N LEU A 209 7.49 1.44 4.86
CA LEU A 209 7.95 0.52 5.91
C LEU A 209 7.44 0.94 7.28
N GLU A 210 7.43 2.23 7.58
CA GLU A 210 6.91 2.74 8.85
C GLU A 210 5.42 2.48 8.97
N TYR A 211 4.67 2.75 7.91
CA TYR A 211 3.26 2.41 7.79
C TYR A 211 3.00 0.91 8.02
N LEU A 212 3.78 0.04 7.37
CA LEU A 212 3.58 -1.41 7.42
C LEU A 212 3.96 -2.03 8.78
N LEU A 213 4.97 -1.49 9.46
CA LEU A 213 5.44 -2.01 10.76
C LEU A 213 4.66 -1.44 11.96
N ALA A 214 3.89 -0.37 11.76
CA ALA A 214 3.03 0.22 12.78
C ALA A 214 1.72 -0.56 12.99
N ASP A 215 1.83 -1.81 13.48
CA ASP A 215 0.68 -2.69 13.79
C ASP A 215 0.50 -2.89 15.31
N PRO A 216 -0.67 -2.54 15.90
CA PRO A 216 -1.89 -2.04 15.26
C PRO A 216 -1.85 -0.56 14.93
N VAL A 217 -2.78 -0.09 14.07
CA VAL A 217 -2.89 1.27 13.50
C VAL A 217 -2.66 2.44 14.47
N LYS A 218 -2.92 2.25 15.78
CA LYS A 218 -2.60 3.25 16.81
C LYS A 218 -1.09 3.52 16.98
N LEU A 219 -0.23 2.72 16.36
CA LEU A 219 1.22 2.87 16.41
C LEU A 219 1.77 3.72 15.28
N LEU A 220 0.91 4.21 14.40
CA LEU A 220 1.31 5.13 13.35
C LEU A 220 1.61 6.55 13.88
N ASP A 221 1.22 6.84 15.13
CA ASP A 221 1.55 8.03 15.93
C ASP A 221 1.73 7.53 17.37
N VAL A 222 2.91 6.95 17.65
CA VAL A 222 3.11 6.15 18.87
C VAL A 222 3.29 7.03 20.12
N ASP A 223 3.78 8.26 19.98
CA ASP A 223 3.93 9.21 21.08
C ASP A 223 2.72 10.14 21.28
N ASN A 224 1.79 10.19 20.31
CA ASN A 224 0.56 11.00 20.28
C ASN A 224 0.82 12.51 20.17
N ASP A 225 1.87 12.91 19.44
CA ASP A 225 2.17 14.31 19.13
C ASP A 225 1.34 14.87 17.95
N GLY A 226 0.64 13.98 17.22
CA GLY A 226 -0.22 14.32 16.09
C GLY A 226 0.47 14.28 14.72
N GLN A 227 1.72 13.83 14.66
CA GLN A 227 2.45 13.51 13.43
C GLN A 227 2.39 12.00 13.18
N PHE A 228 2.53 11.61 11.92
CA PHE A 228 2.79 10.21 11.60
C PHE A 228 4.27 9.91 11.82
N ASN A 229 4.60 8.65 12.06
CA ASN A 229 6.00 8.22 12.19
C ASN A 229 6.87 8.71 11.01
N TRP A 230 6.41 8.58 9.76
CA TRP A 230 7.15 9.05 8.56
C TRP A 230 7.25 10.57 8.39
N GLN A 231 6.79 11.32 9.39
CA GLN A 231 6.89 12.78 9.48
C GLN A 231 7.64 13.21 10.74
N ASP A 232 8.06 12.26 11.58
CA ASP A 232 8.58 12.48 12.92
C ASP A 232 9.98 11.85 13.06
N ASP A 233 10.97 12.69 13.34
CA ASP A 233 12.36 12.25 13.50
C ASP A 233 12.60 11.42 14.80
N ASP A 234 11.63 11.37 15.72
CA ASP A 234 11.64 10.72 17.06
C ASP A 234 10.23 10.15 17.36
N SER A 235 9.78 9.18 16.56
CA SER A 235 8.40 8.67 16.53
C SER A 235 7.83 8.30 17.90
N ASP A 236 8.66 7.80 18.81
CA ASP A 236 8.27 7.38 20.15
C ASP A 236 8.44 8.44 21.24
N GLY A 237 9.04 9.58 20.90
CA GLY A 237 9.24 10.72 21.76
C GLY A 237 10.07 10.39 23.01
N ASP A 238 11.05 9.50 22.91
CA ASP A 238 11.96 9.19 24.01
C ASP A 238 13.23 10.06 24.04
N GLY A 239 13.47 10.81 22.96
CA GLY A 239 14.62 11.70 22.79
C GLY A 239 15.76 11.10 21.98
N THR A 240 15.59 9.90 21.42
CA THR A 240 16.53 9.21 20.53
C THR A 240 15.93 9.16 19.13
N THR A 241 16.56 9.81 18.16
CA THR A 241 16.03 9.85 16.78
C THR A 241 15.87 8.46 16.17
N ASP A 242 14.83 8.24 15.39
CA ASP A 242 14.51 6.99 14.67
C ASP A 242 15.69 6.47 13.84
N LYS A 243 16.42 7.39 13.20
CA LYS A 243 17.70 7.13 12.51
C LYS A 243 18.71 6.32 13.35
N GLN A 244 18.79 6.60 14.64
CA GLN A 244 19.74 5.97 15.57
C GLN A 244 19.23 4.63 16.10
N GLU A 245 17.92 4.53 16.32
CA GLU A 245 17.26 3.32 16.81
C GLU A 245 17.19 2.26 15.72
N GLY A 246 16.58 2.67 14.60
CA GLY A 246 16.41 1.96 13.36
C GLY A 246 15.25 0.95 13.39
N LYS A 247 14.92 0.45 12.19
CA LYS A 247 13.87 -0.57 11.94
C LYS A 247 14.12 -1.98 12.50
N GLN A 248 15.11 -2.18 13.36
CA GLN A 248 15.43 -3.51 13.90
C GLN A 248 14.49 -3.83 15.07
N ASP A 249 14.26 -5.10 15.36
CA ASP A 249 13.60 -5.54 16.60
C ASP A 249 14.66 -6.23 17.45
N LYS A 250 15.47 -5.45 18.19
CA LYS A 250 16.64 -6.00 18.89
C LYS A 250 16.23 -6.91 20.05
N ASN A 251 15.08 -6.64 20.68
CA ASN A 251 14.60 -7.38 21.84
C ASN A 251 13.69 -8.58 21.47
N ASN A 252 13.35 -8.74 20.19
CA ASN A 252 12.47 -9.78 19.62
C ASN A 252 11.03 -9.77 20.18
N ASN A 253 10.48 -8.59 20.46
CA ASN A 253 9.10 -8.45 20.94
C ASN A 253 8.07 -8.27 19.80
N GLY A 254 8.53 -8.19 18.55
CA GLY A 254 7.70 -8.00 17.36
C GLY A 254 7.47 -6.54 16.97
N ARG A 255 8.09 -5.58 17.66
CA ARG A 255 8.05 -4.15 17.35
C ARG A 255 9.44 -3.67 16.92
N PRO A 256 9.54 -2.74 15.95
CA PRO A 256 10.79 -2.07 15.62
C PRO A 256 11.23 -1.09 16.72
N ASP A 257 12.53 -0.93 16.87
CA ASP A 257 13.13 -0.10 17.92
C ASP A 257 12.68 1.38 17.81
N PHE A 258 12.50 1.93 16.59
CA PHE A 258 12.01 3.33 16.39
C PHE A 258 10.59 3.59 16.93
N LEU A 259 9.87 2.56 17.38
CA LEU A 259 8.54 2.69 17.98
C LEU A 259 8.56 2.35 19.50
N GLU A 260 9.74 2.25 20.12
CA GLU A 260 9.95 1.67 21.45
C GLU A 260 10.75 2.52 22.43
N LYS A 261 10.03 3.12 23.39
CA LYS A 261 10.67 3.98 24.39
C LYS A 261 11.75 3.25 25.19
N ASN A 262 12.95 3.82 25.23
CA ASN A 262 14.13 3.34 25.96
C ASN A 262 14.05 3.48 27.50
#